data_AF-A0A3C1IEG9-F1
#
_entry.id   AF-A0A3C1IEG9-F1
#
_cell.length_a   1.000
_cell.length_b   1.000
_cell.length_c   1.000
_cell.angle_alpha   90.00
_cell.angle_beta   90.00
_cell.angle_gamma   90.00
#
_symmetry.space_group_name_H-M   'P 1'
#
loop_
_entity.id
_entity.type
_entity.pdbx_description
1 polymer ?
#
loop_
_entity_poly.entity_id
_entity_poly.type
_entity_poly.pdbx_seq_one_letter_code
_entity_poly.pdbx_strand_id
1 'polypeptide(L)' 'MHPIGHVTSADASGVLPRIGAPPSGHWARLASKVSAQLQQQYASKLFAIALRGSTARGTAVAGVSALDLLVLLNHSA' A
#
# COMPACT_ATOMS: atom_id res chain seq x y z
N MET A 1 -18.78 22.45 4.04
CA MET A 1 -17.70 21.46 4.23
C MET A 1 -17.12 21.14 2.86
N HIS A 2 -15.83 21.40 2.65
CA HIS A 2 -15.15 20.94 1.43
C HIS A 2 -14.83 19.45 1.60
N PRO A 3 -14.98 18.60 0.56
CA PRO A 3 -14.57 17.21 0.65
C PRO A 3 -13.08 17.14 0.98
N ILE A 4 -12.71 16.35 1.98
CA ILE A 4 -11.29 16.05 2.26
C ILE A 4 -10.86 14.98 1.26
N GLY A 5 -10.33 15.43 0.12
CA GLY A 5 -9.66 14.61 -0.89
C GLY A 5 -10.42 14.47 -2.22
N HIS A 6 -9.65 14.18 -3.28
CA HIS A 6 -10.14 13.87 -4.62
C HIS A 6 -10.09 12.36 -4.83
N VAL A 7 -11.16 11.81 -5.41
CA VAL A 7 -11.18 10.42 -5.89
C VAL A 7 -10.47 10.37 -7.24
N THR A 8 -9.42 9.58 -7.35
CA THR A 8 -8.66 9.41 -8.59
C THR A 8 -8.76 7.96 -9.07
N SER A 9 -9.07 7.78 -10.36
CA SER A 9 -9.11 6.46 -10.99
C SER A 9 -7.74 5.77 -10.99
N ALA A 10 -7.71 4.45 -10.86
CA ALA A 10 -6.50 3.65 -11.02
C ALA A 10 -5.92 3.78 -12.44
N ASP A 11 -4.59 3.65 -12.56
CA ASP A 11 -3.92 3.60 -13.85
C ASP A 11 -4.20 2.27 -14.59
N ALA A 12 -3.74 2.19 -15.84
CA ALA A 12 -3.95 1.02 -16.70
C ALA A 12 -3.32 -0.28 -16.15
N SER A 13 -2.49 -0.21 -15.11
CA SER A 13 -1.93 -1.36 -14.41
C SER A 13 -2.70 -1.74 -13.13
N GLY A 14 -3.84 -1.08 -12.87
CA GLY A 14 -4.67 -1.31 -11.67
C GLY A 14 -4.15 -0.61 -10.42
N VAL A 15 -3.16 0.28 -10.57
CA VAL A 15 -2.53 0.99 -9.46
C VAL A 15 -3.20 2.34 -9.27
N LEU A 16 -3.79 2.57 -8.09
CA LEU A 16 -4.31 3.89 -7.73
C LEU A 16 -3.17 4.92 -7.67
N PRO A 17 -3.29 6.10 -8.30
CA PRO A 17 -2.34 7.18 -8.10
C PRO A 17 -2.50 7.75 -6.68
N ARG A 18 -1.67 7.22 -5.78
CA ARG A 18 -1.32 7.67 -4.41
C ARG A 18 -2.46 7.83 -3.39
N ILE A 19 -2.47 6.95 -2.38
CA ILE A 19 -2.90 7.31 -1.02
C ILE A 19 -1.61 7.50 -0.17
N GLY A 20 -1.05 8.71 -0.20
CA GLY A 20 0.09 9.08 0.66
C GLY A 20 1.47 9.12 -0.01
N ALA A 21 2.50 9.25 0.83
CA ALA A 21 3.90 9.29 0.46
C ALA A 21 4.52 7.87 0.42
N PRO A 22 5.51 7.60 -0.46
CA PRO A 22 6.24 6.35 -0.42
C PRO A 22 6.95 6.20 0.93
N PRO A 23 6.99 4.98 1.51
CA PRO A 23 7.71 4.75 2.74
C PRO A 23 9.20 4.99 2.49
N SER A 24 9.91 5.45 3.52
CA SER A 24 11.35 5.71 3.44
C SER A 24 12.10 4.94 4.53
N GLY A 25 13.43 4.85 4.38
CA GLY A 25 14.29 4.19 5.36
C GLY A 25 13.90 2.73 5.61
N HIS A 26 13.79 2.36 6.89
CA HIS A 26 13.46 0.98 7.29
C HIS A 26 12.03 0.56 6.86
N TRP A 27 11.09 1.50 6.78
CA TRP A 27 9.72 1.22 6.32
C TRP A 27 9.68 0.82 4.85
N ALA A 28 10.51 1.45 4.01
CA ALA A 28 10.64 1.08 2.60
C ALA A 28 11.12 -0.36 2.44
N ARG A 29 12.17 -0.71 3.20
CA ARG A 29 12.74 -2.06 3.19
C ARG A 29 11.72 -3.11 3.65
N LEU A 30 10.95 -2.81 4.69
CA LEU A 30 9.91 -3.70 5.19
C LEU A 30 8.76 -3.86 4.19
N ALA A 31 8.29 -2.75 3.61
CA ALA A 31 7.23 -2.76 2.60
C ALA A 31 7.64 -3.58 1.37
N SER A 32 8.85 -3.41 0.84
CA SER A 32 9.35 -4.21 -0.29
C SER A 32 9.45 -5.69 0.04
N LYS A 33 9.95 -6.04 1.25
CA LYS A 33 10.05 -7.44 1.68
C LYS A 33 8.66 -8.09 1.76
N VAL A 34 7.71 -7.45 2.43
CA VAL A 34 6.35 -8.00 2.58
C VAL A 34 5.64 -8.06 1.23
N SER A 35 5.81 -7.06 0.37
CA SER A 35 5.22 -7.08 -0.98
C SER A 35 5.74 -8.24 -1.83
N ALA A 36 7.05 -8.53 -1.77
CA ALA A 36 7.63 -9.68 -2.46
C ALA A 36 7.07 -11.02 -1.92
N GLN A 37 6.90 -11.14 -0.60
CA GLN A 37 6.30 -12.33 0.01
C GLN A 37 4.84 -12.52 -0.41
N LEU A 38 4.05 -11.45 -0.45
CA LEU A 38 2.66 -11.48 -0.90
C LEU A 38 2.57 -11.84 -2.40
N GLN A 39 3.48 -11.30 -3.23
CA GLN A 39 3.56 -11.65 -4.65
C GLN A 39 3.87 -13.15 -4.83
N GLN A 40 4.80 -13.70 -4.05
CA GLN A 40 5.13 -15.13 -4.10
C GLN A 40 3.96 -16.00 -3.63
N GLN A 41 3.26 -15.57 -2.57
CA GLN A 41 2.18 -16.34 -1.96
C GLN A 41 0.90 -16.37 -2.82
N TYR A 42 0.51 -15.22 -3.38
CA TYR A 42 -0.77 -15.08 -4.08
C TYR A 42 -0.62 -15.09 -5.60
N ALA A 43 0.60 -14.91 -6.13
CA ALA A 43 0.90 -14.96 -7.56
C ALA A 43 -0.09 -14.17 -8.41
N SER A 44 -0.76 -14.80 -9.37
CA SER A 44 -1.75 -14.18 -10.26
C SER A 44 -3.04 -13.74 -9.56
N LYS A 45 -3.30 -14.19 -8.34
CA LYS A 45 -4.43 -13.71 -7.53
C LYS A 45 -4.15 -12.37 -6.87
N LEU A 46 -2.88 -11.96 -6.74
CA LEU A 46 -2.55 -10.65 -6.20
C LEU A 46 -2.90 -9.57 -7.22
N PHE A 47 -3.91 -8.75 -6.91
CA PHE A 47 -4.30 -7.64 -7.77
C PHE A 47 -3.49 -6.38 -7.43
N ALA A 48 -3.48 -6.00 -6.15
CA ALA A 48 -2.78 -4.80 -5.71
C ALA A 48 -2.39 -4.87 -4.22
N ILE A 49 -1.38 -4.09 -3.85
CA ILE A 49 -0.99 -3.80 -2.47
C ILE A 49 -0.91 -2.28 -2.32
N ALA A 50 -1.59 -1.74 -1.30
CA ALA A 50 -1.52 -0.33 -0.95
C ALA A 50 -1.05 -0.14 0.49
N LEU A 51 -0.21 0.87 0.71
CA LEU A 51 0.18 1.32 2.04
C LEU A 51 -0.88 2.24 2.63
N ARG A 52 -1.13 2.10 3.92
CA ARG A 52 -1.98 2.99 4.72
C ARG A 52 -1.22 3.39 5.99
N GLY A 53 -1.88 4.16 6.84
CA GLY A 53 -1.40 4.37 8.19
C GLY A 53 -0.40 5.51 8.30
N SER A 54 0.33 5.53 9.42
CA SER A 54 1.32 6.57 9.71
C SER A 54 2.49 6.55 8.73
N THR A 55 2.85 5.37 8.20
CA THR A 55 3.93 5.23 7.20
C THR A 55 3.55 5.90 5.87
N ALA A 56 2.32 5.67 5.39
CA ALA A 56 1.80 6.33 4.19
C ALA A 56 1.61 7.85 4.38
N ARG A 57 1.37 8.32 5.61
CA ARG A 57 1.23 9.76 5.91
C ARG A 57 2.55 10.46 6.22
N GLY A 58 3.68 9.75 6.28
CA GLY A 58 4.96 10.33 6.67
C GLY A 58 5.05 10.72 8.16
N THR A 59 4.17 10.17 9.00
CA THR A 59 4.13 10.45 10.45
C THR A 59 4.50 9.21 11.29
N ALA A 60 5.19 8.24 10.69
CA ALA A 60 5.58 7.01 11.37
C ALA A 60 6.75 7.24 12.32
N VAL A 61 6.63 6.69 13.52
CA VAL A 61 7.65 6.74 14.57
C VAL A 61 8.32 5.38 14.68
N ALA A 62 9.65 5.34 14.57
CA ALA A 62 10.43 4.11 14.70
C ALA A 62 10.22 3.48 16.09
N GLY A 63 9.98 2.17 16.12
CA GLY A 63 9.73 1.43 17.36
C GLY A 63 8.32 1.57 17.94
N VAL A 64 7.45 2.42 17.36
CA VAL A 64 6.06 2.63 17.83
C VAL A 64 5.04 2.34 16.73
N SER A 65 5.27 2.83 15.52
CA SER A 65 4.36 2.62 14.40
C SER A 65 4.45 1.20 13.85
N ALA A 66 3.36 0.75 13.21
CA ALA A 66 3.31 -0.48 12.43
C ALA A 66 3.29 -0.18 10.93
N LEU A 67 3.48 -1.21 10.12
CA LEU A 67 3.28 -1.15 8.68
C LEU A 67 1.84 -1.61 8.35
N ASP A 68 0.99 -0.68 7.96
CA ASP A 68 -0.39 -0.99 7.56
C ASP A 68 -0.48 -1.21 6.04
N LEU A 69 -1.00 -2.38 5.65
CA LEU A 69 -1.18 -2.77 4.25
C LEU A 69 -2.65 -3.10 3.96
N LEU A 70 -3.13 -2.68 2.79
CA LEU A 70 -4.35 -3.17 2.18
C LEU A 70 -3.96 -4.07 1.01
N VAL A 71 -4.39 -5.33 1.04
CA VAL A 71 -4.10 -6.33 0.00
C VAL A 71 -5.39 -6.62 -0.74
N LEU A 72 -5.39 -6.37 -2.04
CA LEU A 72 -6.51 -6.67 -2.92
C LEU A 72 -6.17 -7.94 -3.70
N LEU A 73 -7.04 -8.93 -3.61
CA LEU A 73 -6.92 -10.18 -4.34
C LEU A 73 -8.05 -10.29 -5.35
N ASN A 74 -7.75 -10.78 -6.54
CA ASN A 74 -8.75 -11.20 -7.48
C ASN A 74 -9.49 -12.41 -6.88
N HIS A 75 -10.81 -12.33 -6.82
CA HIS A 75 -11.62 -13.50 -6.54
C HIS A 75 -11.58 -14.41 -7.76
N SER A 76 -11.14 -15.65 -7.59
CA SER A 76 -11.42 -16.68 -8.59
C SER A 76 -12.90 -17.03 -8.45
N ALA A 77 -13.67 -16.89 -9.54
CA ALA A 77 -15.02 -17.44 -9.62
C ALA A 77 -15.00 -18.98 -9.50
#